data_AF-A0A6J8BJZ1-F1
#
_entry.id   AF-A0A6J8BJZ1-F1
#
_cell.length_a   1.000
_cell.length_b   1.000
_cell.length_c   1.000
_cell.angle_alpha   90.00
_cell.angle_beta   90.00
_cell.angle_gamma   90.00
#
_symmetry.space_group_name_H-M   'P 1'
#
loop_
_entity.id
_entity.type
_entity.pdbx_description
1 polymer ?
#
loop_
_entity_poly.entity_id
_entity_poly.type
_entity_poly.pdbx_seq_one_letter_code
_entity_poly.pdbx_strand_id
1 'polypeptide(L)'
;MFKVEIFLIGIAVIYVLGKQEGKACSADKKDTCDPCGITGKWVNELGSVVEITCKLDSPDRNSTGEIIGKYNSAVGAAKDYYPLSGRFTIPDQDPKNCIVGFVVAWNNEAYGNSDSATSFTGTYYKDTDKIYTFWILTRYKKYTDMWENSNIGNNVFTRIPIN
;
A
#
# COMPACT_ATOMS: atom_id res chain seq x y z
N MET A 1 -42.65 15.38 -16.17
CA MET A 1 -43.98 14.74 -16.31
C MET A 1 -43.73 13.38 -16.95
N PHE A 2 -43.59 12.33 -16.12
CA PHE A 2 -43.27 10.99 -16.59
C PHE A 2 -44.56 10.21 -16.82
N LYS A 3 -44.72 9.67 -18.03
CA LYS A 3 -45.82 8.76 -18.37
C LYS A 3 -45.33 7.34 -18.06
N VAL A 4 -46.02 6.67 -17.14
CA VAL A 4 -45.78 5.25 -16.81
C VAL A 4 -46.95 4.46 -17.39
N GLU A 5 -46.66 3.54 -18.31
CA GLU A 5 -47.60 2.49 -18.72
C GLU A 5 -47.00 1.15 -18.30
N ILE A 6 -47.74 0.40 -17.48
CA ILE A 6 -47.41 -0.94 -17.00
C ILE A 6 -48.29 -1.92 -17.78
N PHE A 7 -47.67 -2.87 -18.49
CA PHE A 7 -48.33 -4.12 -18.88
C PHE A 7 -47.55 -5.30 -18.28
N LEU A 8 -48.27 -6.09 -17.49
CA LEU A 8 -47.83 -7.35 -16.91
C LEU A 8 -47.69 -8.42 -17.99
N ILE A 9 -46.63 -9.23 -17.95
CA ILE A 9 -46.60 -10.72 -18.00
C ILE A 9 -45.12 -11.18 -18.00
N GLY A 10 -44.75 -12.00 -17.02
CA GLY A 10 -43.47 -12.74 -16.98
C GLY A 10 -42.42 -12.18 -16.01
N ILE A 11 -42.48 -12.58 -14.73
CA ILE A 11 -41.44 -12.26 -13.74
C ILE A 11 -40.22 -13.15 -14.01
N ALA A 12 -39.26 -12.64 -14.80
CA ALA A 12 -37.86 -13.02 -14.66
C ALA A 12 -37.26 -12.11 -13.58
N VAL A 13 -36.86 -12.67 -12.43
CA VAL A 13 -36.09 -11.94 -11.43
C VAL A 13 -34.67 -11.78 -11.96
N ILE A 14 -34.42 -10.69 -12.68
CA ILE A 14 -33.08 -10.28 -13.09
C ILE A 14 -32.45 -9.60 -11.86
N TYR A 15 -31.53 -10.29 -11.20
CA TYR A 15 -30.62 -9.65 -10.27
C TYR A 15 -29.69 -8.74 -11.07
N VAL A 16 -30.01 -7.46 -11.13
CA VAL A 16 -29.04 -6.45 -11.55
C VAL A 16 -28.08 -6.26 -10.39
N LEU A 17 -26.93 -6.93 -10.44
CA LEU A 17 -25.78 -6.56 -9.63
C LEU A 17 -25.39 -5.15 -10.06
N GLY A 18 -25.79 -4.15 -9.27
CA GLY A 18 -25.35 -2.77 -9.44
C GLY A 18 -23.84 -2.75 -9.29
N LYS A 19 -23.12 -2.70 -10.40
CA LYS A 19 -21.71 -2.34 -10.42
C LYS A 19 -21.67 -0.87 -9.99
N GLN A 20 -21.28 -0.60 -8.73
CA GLN A 20 -20.92 0.76 -8.36
C GLN A 20 -19.68 1.11 -9.19
N GLU A 21 -19.89 1.91 -10.22
CA GLU A 21 -18.81 2.55 -10.96
C GLU A 21 -18.14 3.54 -10.01
N GLY A 22 -17.19 3.05 -9.21
CA GLY A 22 -16.19 3.91 -8.59
C GLY A 22 -15.53 4.69 -9.73
N LYS A 23 -15.51 6.03 -9.61
CA LYS A 23 -14.87 6.92 -10.59
C LYS A 23 -13.54 6.30 -11.04
N ALA A 24 -13.48 5.84 -12.28
CA ALA A 24 -12.24 5.42 -12.89
C ALA A 24 -11.28 6.62 -12.85
N CYS A 25 -10.01 6.36 -12.58
CA CYS A 25 -8.99 7.40 -12.68
C CYS A 25 -8.99 7.96 -14.10
N SER A 26 -9.29 9.25 -14.22
CA SER A 26 -9.36 9.93 -15.53
C SER A 26 -7.98 9.88 -16.18
N ALA A 27 -7.91 9.28 -17.37
CA ALA A 27 -6.69 9.20 -18.18
C ALA A 27 -6.21 10.56 -18.71
N ASP A 28 -6.99 11.64 -18.50
CA ASP A 28 -6.76 12.96 -19.10
C ASP A 28 -6.07 13.97 -18.17
N LYS A 29 -5.68 13.55 -16.96
CA LYS A 29 -4.82 14.37 -16.11
C LYS A 29 -3.60 13.58 -15.67
N LYS A 30 -2.46 14.27 -15.70
CA LYS A 30 -1.20 13.94 -15.02
C LYS A 30 -1.35 14.00 -13.49
N ASP A 31 -2.53 13.61 -12.98
CA ASP A 31 -2.86 13.47 -11.57
C ASP A 31 -2.77 11.98 -11.28
N THR A 32 -1.79 11.61 -10.46
CA THR A 32 -1.51 10.25 -10.02
C THR A 32 -2.78 9.62 -9.44
N CYS A 33 -3.30 8.61 -10.12
CA CYS A 33 -4.35 7.76 -9.60
C CYS A 33 -3.88 7.13 -8.28
N ASP A 34 -4.43 7.59 -7.15
CA ASP A 34 -4.16 7.05 -5.82
C ASP A 34 -5.47 6.53 -5.21
N PRO A 35 -6.03 5.43 -5.75
CA PRO A 35 -7.31 4.90 -5.27
C PRO A 35 -7.18 4.35 -3.85
N CYS A 36 -5.95 4.00 -3.45
CA CYS A 36 -5.65 3.59 -2.11
C CYS A 36 -5.50 4.77 -1.12
N GLY A 37 -5.25 5.98 -1.65
CA GLY A 37 -5.04 7.17 -0.85
C GLY A 37 -3.75 7.15 -0.04
N ILE A 38 -2.78 6.27 -0.31
CA ILE A 38 -1.56 6.13 0.50
C ILE A 38 -0.33 6.84 -0.08
N THR A 39 -0.45 7.45 -1.26
CA THR A 39 0.63 8.24 -1.85
C THR A 39 0.95 9.42 -0.93
N GLY A 40 2.25 9.65 -0.72
CA GLY A 40 2.75 10.71 0.16
C GLY A 40 3.81 10.24 1.14
N LYS A 41 4.10 11.09 2.14
CA LYS A 41 5.10 10.83 3.17
C LYS A 41 4.47 10.41 4.48
N TRP A 42 5.08 9.44 5.11
CA TRP A 42 4.64 8.89 6.37
C TRP A 42 5.82 8.71 7.33
N VAL A 43 5.55 8.80 8.63
CA VAL A 43 6.51 8.59 9.71
C VAL A 43 5.98 7.53 10.67
N ASN A 44 6.83 6.62 11.13
CA ASN A 44 6.47 5.65 12.16
C ASN A 44 6.82 6.13 13.57
N GLU A 45 6.48 5.34 14.59
CA GLU A 45 6.73 5.62 16.00
C GLU A 45 8.22 5.70 16.37
N LEU A 46 9.12 5.22 15.51
CA LEU A 46 10.57 5.29 15.69
C LEU A 46 11.19 6.54 15.03
N GLY A 47 10.39 7.33 14.30
CA GLY A 47 10.86 8.48 13.52
C GLY A 47 11.35 8.13 12.11
N SER A 48 11.25 6.86 11.69
CA SER A 48 11.59 6.46 10.31
C SER A 48 10.56 7.00 9.33
N VAL A 49 11.03 7.47 8.18
CA VAL A 49 10.20 8.10 7.14
C VAL A 49 10.08 7.19 5.93
N VAL A 50 8.87 7.03 5.42
CA VAL A 50 8.59 6.35 4.15
C VAL A 50 7.90 7.30 3.19
N GLU A 51 8.39 7.37 1.96
CA GLU A 51 7.78 8.11 0.86
C GLU A 51 7.20 7.10 -0.14
N ILE A 52 5.88 7.12 -0.32
CA ILE A 52 5.14 6.15 -1.14
C ILE A 52 4.57 6.84 -2.38
N THR A 53 4.65 6.15 -3.51
CA THR A 53 3.90 6.45 -4.73
C THR A 53 3.20 5.17 -5.19
N CYS A 54 1.90 5.28 -5.47
CA CYS A 54 1.11 4.18 -6.01
C CYS A 54 0.98 4.27 -7.53
N LYS A 55 0.95 3.12 -8.19
CA LYS A 55 0.61 2.98 -9.61
C LYS A 55 -0.37 1.84 -9.80
N LEU A 56 -1.46 2.07 -10.53
CA LEU A 56 -2.39 1.00 -10.87
C LEU A 56 -1.77 -0.02 -11.83
N ASP A 57 -2.21 -1.27 -11.72
CA ASP A 57 -1.84 -2.33 -12.68
C ASP A 57 -2.43 -2.11 -14.07
N SER A 58 -3.61 -1.48 -14.13
CA SER A 58 -4.33 -1.17 -15.35
C SER A 58 -5.37 -0.09 -15.05
N PRO A 59 -5.71 0.80 -16.00
CA PRO A 59 -6.81 1.76 -15.85
C PRO A 59 -8.14 1.11 -15.45
N ASP A 60 -8.39 -0.14 -15.91
CA ASP A 60 -9.62 -0.88 -15.64
C ASP A 60 -9.58 -1.70 -14.33
N ARG A 61 -8.40 -1.81 -13.70
CA ARG A 61 -8.19 -2.52 -12.43
C ARG A 61 -7.77 -1.53 -11.37
N ASN A 62 -8.74 -0.82 -10.80
CA ASN A 62 -8.52 0.20 -9.78
C ASN A 62 -8.34 -0.36 -8.35
N SER A 63 -8.41 -1.69 -8.17
CA SER A 63 -8.31 -2.34 -6.86
C SER A 63 -6.93 -2.92 -6.57
N THR A 64 -5.99 -2.96 -7.53
CA THR A 64 -4.64 -3.49 -7.31
C THR A 64 -3.59 -2.61 -7.97
N GLY A 65 -2.38 -2.59 -7.40
CA GLY A 65 -1.29 -1.82 -7.99
C GLY A 65 0.05 -2.00 -7.32
N GLU A 66 1.03 -1.27 -7.84
CA GLU A 66 2.39 -1.18 -7.35
C GLU A 66 2.52 -0.11 -6.27
N ILE A 67 3.37 -0.41 -5.30
CA ILE A 67 3.96 0.56 -4.37
C ILE A 67 5.42 0.72 -4.79
N ILE A 68 5.83 1.94 -5.06
CA ILE A 68 7.24 2.30 -5.25
C ILE A 68 7.58 3.48 -4.36
N GLY A 69 8.85 3.63 -3.99
CA GLY A 69 9.25 4.77 -3.20
C GLY A 69 10.60 4.60 -2.55
N LYS A 70 10.73 5.20 -1.38
CA LYS A 70 11.95 5.13 -0.59
C LYS A 70 11.69 5.21 0.91
N TYR A 71 12.57 4.58 1.68
CA TYR A 71 12.49 4.44 3.13
C TYR A 71 13.77 4.97 3.78
N ASN A 72 13.65 5.84 4.77
CA ASN A 72 14.75 6.32 5.59
C ASN A 72 14.53 5.87 7.03
N SER A 73 15.38 4.96 7.52
CA SER A 73 15.27 4.44 8.87
C SER A 73 15.92 5.40 9.87
N ALA A 74 15.22 5.71 10.96
CA ALA A 74 15.78 6.48 12.07
C ALA A 74 16.63 5.63 13.03
N VAL A 75 16.62 4.30 12.87
CA VAL A 75 17.33 3.35 13.75
C VAL A 75 18.08 2.29 12.93
N GLY A 76 19.04 1.64 13.60
CA GLY A 76 19.81 0.54 13.06
C GLY A 76 20.98 0.99 12.17
N ALA A 77 21.53 0.01 11.46
CA ALA A 77 22.61 0.18 10.49
C ALA A 77 22.06 0.73 9.17
N ALA A 78 21.61 1.99 9.18
CA ALA A 78 21.00 2.63 8.03
C ALA A 78 21.36 4.11 7.97
N LYS A 79 21.60 4.62 6.75
CA LYS A 79 21.84 6.04 6.51
C LYS A 79 21.20 6.45 5.19
N ASP A 80 20.48 7.56 5.22
CA ASP A 80 19.76 8.09 4.05
C ASP A 80 18.67 7.11 3.54
N TYR A 81 18.10 7.42 2.39
CA TYR A 81 17.01 6.67 1.78
C TYR A 81 17.47 5.38 1.10
N TYR A 82 16.65 4.35 1.24
CA TYR A 82 16.73 3.06 0.55
C TYR A 82 15.52 2.91 -0.37
N PRO A 83 15.69 2.39 -1.60
CA PRO A 83 14.54 2.09 -2.46
C PRO A 83 13.60 1.08 -1.81
N LEU A 84 12.30 1.25 -2.02
CA LEU A 84 11.29 0.26 -1.67
C LEU A 84 10.43 -0.07 -2.89
N SER A 85 9.96 -1.32 -2.94
CA SER A 85 8.99 -1.79 -3.92
C SER A 85 8.01 -2.75 -3.28
N GLY A 86 6.78 -2.77 -3.81
CA GLY A 86 5.69 -3.49 -3.19
C GLY A 86 4.41 -3.44 -3.98
N ARG A 87 3.32 -3.82 -3.33
CA ARG A 87 1.99 -3.97 -3.91
C ARG A 87 0.92 -3.52 -2.93
N PHE A 88 -0.21 -3.07 -3.46
CA PHE A 88 -1.42 -2.86 -2.68
C PHE A 88 -2.60 -3.59 -3.33
N THR A 89 -3.62 -3.85 -2.51
CA THR A 89 -4.95 -4.27 -2.95
C THR A 89 -6.03 -3.62 -2.09
N ILE A 90 -7.15 -3.27 -2.72
CA ILE A 90 -8.35 -2.69 -2.09
C ILE A 90 -9.36 -3.84 -1.90
N PRO A 91 -9.80 -4.13 -0.65
CA PRO A 91 -10.73 -5.20 -0.40
C PRO A 91 -12.16 -4.81 -0.82
N ASP A 92 -12.85 -5.70 -1.53
CA ASP A 92 -14.23 -5.46 -2.02
C ASP A 92 -15.23 -5.16 -0.89
N GLN A 93 -15.02 -5.75 0.29
CA GLN A 93 -15.92 -5.59 1.44
C GLN A 93 -15.74 -4.24 2.15
N ASP A 94 -14.60 -3.57 1.96
CA ASP A 94 -14.29 -2.30 2.63
C ASP A 94 -13.39 -1.41 1.76
N PRO A 95 -13.93 -0.86 0.66
CA PRO A 95 -13.14 -0.25 -0.42
C PRO A 95 -12.49 1.10 -0.06
N LYS A 96 -12.67 1.58 1.18
CA LYS A 96 -11.95 2.75 1.71
C LYS A 96 -10.58 2.39 2.28
N ASN A 97 -10.32 1.11 2.58
CA ASN A 97 -9.09 0.63 3.18
C ASN A 97 -8.20 -0.06 2.13
N CYS A 98 -6.93 -0.29 2.46
CA CYS A 98 -6.04 -1.04 1.59
C CYS A 98 -5.16 -2.00 2.35
N ILE A 99 -4.99 -3.19 1.79
CA ILE A 99 -3.92 -4.09 2.18
C ILE A 99 -2.66 -3.67 1.41
N VAL A 100 -1.55 -3.55 2.13
CA VAL A 100 -0.27 -3.09 1.58
C VAL A 100 0.84 -4.06 1.95
N GLY A 101 1.81 -4.19 1.07
CA GLY A 101 3.07 -4.88 1.38
C GLY A 101 4.21 -4.34 0.53
N PHE A 102 5.36 -4.12 1.14
CA PHE A 102 6.55 -3.63 0.44
C PHE A 102 7.82 -4.15 1.10
N VAL A 103 8.92 -4.14 0.34
CA VAL A 103 10.22 -4.65 0.77
C VAL A 103 11.26 -3.55 0.62
N VAL A 104 12.18 -3.49 1.59
CA VAL A 104 13.38 -2.66 1.56
C VAL A 104 14.59 -3.58 1.65
N ALA A 105 15.48 -3.53 0.67
CA ALA A 105 16.81 -4.12 0.79
C ALA A 105 17.76 -3.04 1.34
N TRP A 106 18.51 -3.34 2.41
CA TRP A 106 19.34 -2.37 3.11
C TRP A 106 20.69 -2.19 2.44
N ASN A 107 20.67 -1.74 1.19
CA ASN A 107 21.83 -1.41 0.39
C ASN A 107 21.62 -0.09 -0.36
N ASN A 108 22.45 0.91 -0.09
CA ASN A 108 22.47 2.18 -0.81
C ASN A 108 23.88 2.77 -0.87
N GLU A 109 24.05 3.87 -1.60
CA GLU A 109 25.36 4.51 -1.76
C GLU A 109 25.86 5.18 -0.46
N ALA A 110 24.95 5.68 0.37
CA ALA A 110 25.30 6.45 1.56
C ALA A 110 25.86 5.60 2.73
N TYR A 111 25.45 4.34 2.81
CA TYR A 111 25.84 3.40 3.87
C TYR A 111 26.56 2.15 3.35
N GLY A 112 26.26 1.73 2.12
CA GLY A 112 26.63 0.42 1.60
C GLY A 112 25.60 -0.67 1.95
N ASN A 113 26.02 -1.92 1.77
CA ASN A 113 25.17 -3.09 1.97
C ASN A 113 25.23 -3.58 3.43
N SER A 114 24.07 -3.69 4.07
CA SER A 114 23.91 -4.23 5.43
C SER A 114 23.54 -5.72 5.46
N ASP A 115 23.65 -6.39 4.31
CA ASP A 115 23.34 -7.81 4.10
C ASP A 115 21.99 -8.23 4.70
N SER A 116 20.98 -7.39 4.50
CA SER A 116 19.67 -7.61 5.09
C SER A 116 18.56 -6.98 4.26
N ALA A 117 17.34 -7.47 4.46
CA ALA A 117 16.13 -6.93 3.89
C ALA A 117 14.99 -6.98 4.90
N THR A 118 14.08 -6.01 4.83
CA THR A 118 12.86 -5.99 5.62
C THR A 118 11.64 -6.02 4.72
N SER A 119 10.74 -6.97 4.95
CA SER A 119 9.42 -7.02 4.34
C SER A 119 8.40 -6.47 5.32
N PHE A 120 7.59 -5.51 4.87
CA PHE A 120 6.46 -4.94 5.59
C PHE A 120 5.16 -5.45 4.97
N THR A 121 4.18 -5.78 5.80
CA THR A 121 2.83 -6.16 5.39
C THR A 121 1.81 -5.59 6.35
N GLY A 122 0.66 -5.14 5.86
CA GLY A 122 -0.28 -4.44 6.72
C GLY A 122 -1.51 -3.90 6.03
N THR A 123 -2.18 -2.98 6.72
CA THR A 123 -3.41 -2.36 6.23
C THR A 123 -3.40 -0.86 6.53
N TYR A 124 -3.71 -0.07 5.51
CA TYR A 124 -4.11 1.32 5.64
C TYR A 124 -5.58 1.40 6.02
N TYR A 125 -5.88 2.13 7.09
CA TYR A 125 -7.25 2.42 7.53
C TYR A 125 -7.58 3.90 7.33
N LYS A 126 -8.49 4.20 6.40
CA LYS A 126 -8.89 5.57 6.05
C LYS A 126 -9.44 6.35 7.24
N ASP A 127 -10.23 5.69 8.09
CA ASP A 127 -10.89 6.31 9.24
C ASP A 127 -9.90 6.88 10.26
N THR A 128 -8.73 6.25 10.39
CA THR A 128 -7.67 6.68 11.30
C THR A 128 -6.51 7.40 10.60
N ASP A 129 -6.51 7.40 9.27
CA ASP A 129 -5.41 7.82 8.40
C ASP A 129 -4.04 7.27 8.84
N LYS A 130 -3.98 5.96 9.07
CA LYS A 130 -2.79 5.23 9.54
C LYS A 130 -2.55 3.97 8.75
N ILE A 131 -1.28 3.62 8.58
CA ILE A 131 -0.85 2.34 8.03
C ILE A 131 -0.29 1.49 9.17
N TYR A 132 -0.98 0.40 9.50
CA TYR A 132 -0.53 -0.56 10.52
C TYR A 132 0.18 -1.70 9.82
N THR A 133 1.43 -1.96 10.18
CA THR A 133 2.21 -3.02 9.56
C THR A 133 2.84 -3.94 10.59
N PHE A 134 2.99 -5.20 10.21
CA PHE A 134 4.03 -6.07 10.74
C PHE A 134 5.21 -6.07 9.79
N TRP A 135 6.39 -6.38 10.30
CA TRP A 135 7.59 -6.51 9.50
C TRP A 135 8.43 -7.71 9.92
N ILE A 136 9.15 -8.26 8.94
CA ILE A 136 10.19 -9.29 9.14
C ILE A 136 11.49 -8.73 8.57
N LEU A 137 12.47 -8.52 9.43
CA LEU A 137 13.85 -8.16 9.06
C LEU A 137 14.68 -9.43 9.04
N THR A 138 15.15 -9.82 7.87
CA THR A 138 16.07 -10.95 7.71
C THR A 138 17.47 -10.43 7.44
N ARG A 139 18.43 -10.89 8.24
CA ARG A 139 19.86 -10.64 8.04
C ARG A 139 20.53 -11.88 7.48
N TYR A 140 21.57 -11.69 6.70
CA TYR A 140 22.39 -12.81 6.28
C TYR A 140 23.02 -13.49 7.50
N LYS A 141 22.87 -14.81 7.54
CA LYS A 141 23.53 -15.72 8.46
C LYS A 141 23.93 -16.96 7.66
N LYS A 142 24.95 -17.67 8.12
CA LYS A 142 25.28 -18.99 7.57
C LYS A 142 24.11 -19.95 7.80
N TYR A 143 24.00 -20.99 6.98
CA TYR A 143 22.88 -21.94 7.07
C TYR A 143 22.79 -22.60 8.47
N THR A 144 23.90 -22.77 9.17
CA THR A 144 23.97 -23.32 10.54
C THR A 144 23.29 -22.41 11.56
N ASP A 145 23.25 -21.11 11.29
CA ASP A 145 22.74 -20.07 12.20
C ASP A 145 21.47 -19.41 11.61
N MET A 146 20.86 -20.00 10.58
CA MET A 146 19.70 -19.41 9.91
C MET A 146 18.50 -19.23 10.86
N TRP A 147 18.43 -20.04 11.91
CA TRP A 147 17.32 -20.09 12.85
C TRP A 147 17.15 -18.76 13.62
N GLU A 148 18.21 -17.97 13.77
CA GLU A 148 18.22 -16.68 14.45
C GLU A 148 18.30 -15.47 13.50
N ASN A 149 18.13 -15.70 12.19
CA ASN A 149 18.44 -14.68 11.18
C ASN A 149 17.35 -13.60 11.03
N SER A 150 16.18 -13.80 11.64
CA SER A 150 15.00 -12.97 11.42
C SER A 150 14.46 -12.38 12.71
N ASN A 151 14.18 -11.08 12.66
CA ASN A 151 13.43 -10.36 13.69
C ASN A 151 12.03 -10.05 13.17
N ILE A 152 11.04 -10.10 14.05
CA ILE A 152 9.67 -9.67 13.78
C ILE A 152 9.31 -8.46 14.65
N GLY A 153 8.51 -7.56 14.11
CA GLY A 153 7.94 -6.46 14.87
C GLY A 153 6.76 -5.84 14.14
N ASN A 154 6.33 -4.68 14.62
CA ASN A 154 5.27 -3.88 14.01
C ASN A 154 5.71 -2.41 13.90
N ASN A 155 5.08 -1.68 12.98
CA ASN A 155 5.16 -0.22 12.93
C ASN A 155 3.76 0.36 12.65
N VAL A 156 3.53 1.58 13.13
CA VAL A 156 2.33 2.35 12.81
C VAL A 156 2.75 3.66 12.17
N PHE A 157 2.42 3.83 10.90
CA PHE A 157 2.76 5.03 10.15
C PHE A 157 1.62 6.05 10.16
N THR A 158 1.97 7.31 10.40
CA THR A 158 1.09 8.49 10.31
C THR A 158 1.62 9.45 9.25
N ARG A 159 0.75 10.23 8.61
CA ARG A 159 1.20 11.23 7.61
C ARG A 159 2.11 12.28 8.23
N ILE A 160 3.08 12.71 7.43
CA ILE A 160 3.84 13.93 7.71
C ILE A 160 3.05 15.09 7.08
N PRO A 161 2.62 16.10 7.86
CA PRO A 161 1.99 17.30 7.31
C PRO A 161 2.91 18.00 6.31
N ILE A 162 2.34 18.51 5.23
CA ILE A 162 3.06 19.41 4.33
C ILE A 162 2.96 20.80 4.97
N ASN A 163 4.07 21.29 5.52
CA ASN A 163 4.20 22.67 6.00
C ASN A 163 4.44 23.63 4.83
#